data_AF-A0A7W4DUC5-F1
#
_entry.id   AF-A0A7W4DUC5-F1
#
_cell.length_a   1.000
_cell.length_b   1.000
_cell.length_c   1.000
_cell.angle_alpha   90.00
_cell.angle_beta   90.00
_cell.angle_gamma   90.00
#
_symmetry.space_group_name_H-M   'P 1'
#
loop_
_entity.id
_entity.type
_entity.pdbx_description
1 polymer ?
#
loop_
_entity_poly.entity_id
_entity_poly.type
_entity_poly.pdbx_seq_one_letter_code
_entity_poly.pdbx_strand_id
1 'polypeptide(L)'
;MQFAKGDRVRFLNDVGEGEVVGMVDARTYMVRNAEGFDIPTPEEELLPAVPMGRAMEAEAMRLKRSASGGETGRATASRDTPPAKPLVQIPLRVRARGDVGLHVGFQPKEELDPVVGPFRVHVINASEYSCFVTLARMEGDKASTFFAGKVEANAAREVKEVGVQELEEYRRLFIQVLYYSATPCELPLPEAVELAVTPARFVRPGSFQENPYLPCSLL
;
A
#
# COMPACT_ATOMS: atom_id res chain seq x y z
N MET A 1 -7.04 -23.47 -10.44
CA MET A 1 -8.00 -24.49 -9.97
C MET A 1 -9.14 -24.52 -10.98
N GLN A 2 -9.42 -25.66 -11.61
CA GLN A 2 -10.53 -25.71 -12.57
C GLN A 2 -11.84 -25.92 -11.81
N PHE A 3 -12.82 -25.02 -11.99
CA PHE A 3 -14.18 -25.14 -11.47
C PHE A 3 -15.05 -25.93 -12.44
N ALA A 4 -15.97 -26.75 -11.91
CA ALA A 4 -16.96 -27.46 -12.69
C ALA A 4 -18.30 -26.73 -12.69
N LYS A 5 -19.14 -27.02 -13.69
CA LYS A 5 -20.52 -26.53 -13.73
C LYS A 5 -21.29 -27.04 -12.51
N GLY A 6 -21.87 -26.14 -11.72
CA GLY A 6 -22.59 -26.40 -10.47
C GLY A 6 -21.78 -26.13 -9.19
N ASP A 7 -20.51 -25.75 -9.30
CA ASP A 7 -19.70 -25.39 -8.13
C ASP A 7 -20.14 -24.05 -7.55
N ARG A 8 -20.31 -24.01 -6.22
CA ARG A 8 -20.50 -22.76 -5.49
C ARG A 8 -19.16 -22.09 -5.28
N VAL A 9 -19.08 -20.83 -5.67
CA VAL A 9 -17.90 -20.00 -5.62
C VAL A 9 -18.19 -18.69 -4.89
N ARG A 10 -17.17 -18.12 -4.27
CA ARG A 10 -17.16 -16.78 -3.69
C ARG A 10 -16.27 -15.90 -4.52
N PHE A 11 -16.69 -14.65 -4.70
CA PHE A 11 -15.87 -13.67 -5.39
C PHE A 11 -14.74 -13.20 -4.45
N LEU A 12 -13.54 -13.01 -4.99
CA LEU A 12 -12.39 -12.58 -4.20
C LEU A 12 -12.56 -11.12 -3.71
N ASN A 13 -13.19 -10.28 -4.52
CA ASN A 13 -13.32 -8.84 -4.30
C ASN A 13 -14.72 -8.40 -3.87
N ASP A 14 -15.65 -9.34 -3.66
CA ASP A 14 -17.03 -9.05 -3.33
C ASP A 14 -17.58 -10.03 -2.28
N VAL A 15 -18.61 -9.62 -1.53
CA VAL A 15 -19.23 -10.40 -0.45
C VAL A 15 -20.27 -11.40 -1.00
N GLY A 16 -20.43 -11.46 -2.33
CA GLY A 16 -21.36 -12.34 -3.01
C GLY A 16 -20.91 -13.80 -3.10
N GLU A 17 -21.88 -14.72 -3.07
CA GLU A 17 -21.71 -16.10 -3.52
C GLU A 17 -22.35 -16.27 -4.91
N GLY A 18 -21.79 -17.15 -5.72
CA GLY A 18 -22.31 -17.48 -7.05
C GLY A 18 -22.15 -18.94 -7.39
N GLU A 19 -22.86 -19.40 -8.42
CA GLU A 19 -22.80 -20.76 -8.93
C GLU A 19 -22.22 -20.77 -10.35
N VAL A 20 -21.22 -21.61 -10.61
CA VAL A 20 -20.63 -21.72 -11.95
C VAL A 20 -21.62 -22.38 -12.91
N VAL A 21 -22.15 -21.63 -13.88
CA VAL A 21 -23.10 -22.13 -14.88
C VAL A 21 -22.42 -22.66 -16.15
N GLY A 22 -21.16 -22.29 -16.37
CA GLY A 22 -20.36 -22.76 -17.49
C GLY A 22 -18.99 -22.08 -17.57
N MET A 23 -18.22 -22.44 -18.60
CA MET A 23 -16.91 -21.86 -18.90
C MET A 23 -17.00 -21.14 -20.25
N VAL A 24 -16.57 -19.88 -20.28
CA VAL A 24 -16.63 -19.03 -21.48
C VAL A 24 -15.33 -19.15 -22.27
N ASP A 25 -14.19 -19.19 -21.58
CA ASP A 25 -12.86 -19.35 -22.17
C ASP A 25 -11.93 -20.11 -21.20
N ALA A 26 -10.66 -20.31 -21.56
CA ALA A 26 -9.66 -21.06 -20.79
C ALA A 26 -9.47 -20.58 -19.32
N ARG A 27 -9.85 -19.34 -18.98
CA ARG A 27 -9.63 -18.72 -17.66
C ARG A 27 -10.84 -17.92 -17.15
N THR A 28 -11.97 -17.94 -17.84
CA THR A 28 -13.17 -17.16 -17.50
C THR A 28 -14.36 -18.10 -17.37
N TYR A 29 -14.97 -18.06 -16.20
CA TYR A 29 -16.16 -18.83 -15.85
C TYR A 29 -17.39 -17.94 -15.87
N MET A 30 -18.51 -18.47 -16.33
CA MET A 30 -19.80 -17.80 -16.20
C MET A 30 -20.39 -18.18 -14.86
N VAL A 31 -20.63 -17.19 -14.00
CA VAL A 31 -21.09 -17.37 -12.63
C VAL A 31 -22.44 -16.69 -12.43
N ARG A 32 -23.43 -17.45 -11.97
CA ARG A 32 -24.76 -16.93 -11.65
C ARG A 32 -24.80 -16.43 -10.22
N ASN A 33 -25.16 -15.16 -10.03
CA ASN A 33 -25.33 -14.57 -8.70
C ASN A 33 -26.69 -14.93 -8.07
N ALA A 34 -26.89 -14.57 -6.80
CA ALA A 34 -28.16 -14.79 -6.09
C ALA A 34 -29.37 -14.09 -6.72
N GLU A 35 -29.14 -13.04 -7.52
CA GLU A 35 -30.16 -12.28 -8.25
C GLU A 35 -30.51 -12.90 -9.62
N GLY A 36 -29.85 -14.01 -10.00
CA GLY A 36 -30.13 -14.76 -11.22
C GLY A 36 -29.43 -14.23 -12.48
N PHE A 37 -28.50 -13.28 -12.35
CA PHE A 37 -27.69 -12.78 -13.46
C PHE A 37 -26.45 -13.63 -13.70
N ASP A 38 -26.15 -13.89 -14.98
CA ASP A 38 -24.98 -14.64 -15.43
C ASP A 38 -23.81 -13.68 -15.71
N ILE A 39 -22.77 -13.71 -14.89
CA ILE A 39 -21.63 -12.78 -14.94
C ILE A 39 -20.35 -13.54 -15.35
N PRO A 40 -19.68 -13.15 -16.46
CA PRO A 40 -18.39 -13.70 -16.82
C PRO A 40 -17.32 -13.19 -15.84
N THR A 41 -16.69 -14.12 -15.13
CA THR A 41 -15.74 -13.84 -14.04
C THR A 41 -14.44 -14.63 -14.25
N PRO A 42 -13.26 -14.00 -14.15
CA PRO A 42 -11.99 -14.69 -14.30
C PRO A 42 -11.74 -15.66 -13.13
N GLU A 43 -11.03 -16.77 -13.40
CA GLU A 43 -10.68 -17.81 -12.41
C GLU A 43 -9.93 -17.24 -11.20
N GLU A 44 -9.12 -16.20 -11.41
CA GLU A 44 -8.32 -15.53 -10.36
C GLU A 44 -9.20 -14.80 -9.34
N GLU A 45 -10.45 -14.49 -9.69
CA GLU A 45 -11.41 -13.80 -8.83
C GLU A 45 -12.43 -14.77 -8.18
N LEU A 46 -12.26 -16.08 -8.36
CA LEU A 46 -13.15 -17.10 -7.83
C LEU A 46 -12.47 -17.98 -6.77
N LEU A 47 -13.14 -18.16 -5.65
CA LEU A 47 -12.74 -19.07 -4.57
C LEU A 47 -13.81 -20.13 -4.36
N PRO A 48 -13.46 -21.41 -4.14
CA PRO A 48 -14.46 -22.44 -3.86
C PRO A 48 -15.13 -22.20 -2.50
N ALA A 49 -16.46 -22.25 -2.48
CA ALA A 49 -17.26 -22.13 -1.25
C ALA A 49 -17.27 -23.46 -0.48
N VAL A 50 -16.12 -23.86 0.07
CA VAL A 50 -16.01 -25.05 0.93
C VAL A 50 -16.19 -24.62 2.39
N PRO A 51 -16.97 -25.34 3.22
CA PRO A 51 -17.00 -25.09 4.65
C PRO A 51 -15.58 -25.24 5.23
N MET A 52 -15.17 -24.27 6.05
CA MET A 52 -13.79 -24.02 6.52
C MET A 52 -13.06 -25.23 7.16
N GLY A 53 -13.75 -26.33 7.48
CA GLY A 53 -13.12 -27.54 8.02
C GLY A 53 -12.34 -28.39 7.00
N ARG A 54 -12.69 -28.36 5.71
CA ARG A 54 -12.07 -29.25 4.70
C ARG A 54 -10.93 -28.63 3.89
N ALA A 55 -10.78 -27.31 3.90
CA ALA A 55 -9.70 -26.63 3.18
C ALA A 55 -8.31 -26.96 3.74
N MET A 56 -8.21 -27.14 5.07
CA MET A 56 -6.96 -27.50 5.75
C MET A 56 -6.46 -28.91 5.42
N GLU A 57 -7.37 -29.87 5.20
CA GLU A 57 -7.00 -31.26 4.89
C GLU A 57 -6.46 -31.41 3.45
N ALA A 58 -6.98 -30.62 2.51
CA ALA A 58 -6.54 -30.62 1.12
C ALA A 58 -5.14 -30.00 0.95
N GLU A 59 -4.81 -28.94 1.71
CA GLU A 59 -3.46 -28.37 1.74
C GLU A 59 -2.44 -29.31 2.40
N ALA A 60 -2.81 -29.95 3.51
CA ALA A 60 -1.93 -30.88 4.22
C ALA A 60 -1.56 -32.11 3.38
N MET A 61 -2.47 -32.58 2.51
CA MET A 61 -2.21 -33.71 1.61
C MET A 61 -1.33 -33.32 0.39
N ARG A 62 -1.35 -32.04 0.00
CA ARG A 62 -0.55 -31.52 -1.11
C ARG A 62 0.92 -31.34 -0.73
N LEU A 63 1.20 -30.91 0.50
CA LEU A 63 2.56 -30.72 1.00
C LEU A 63 3.34 -32.04 1.15
N LYS A 64 2.64 -33.17 1.36
CA LYS A 64 3.25 -34.50 1.45
C LYS A 64 3.60 -35.13 0.10
N ARG A 65 3.00 -34.69 -1.01
CA ARG A 65 3.25 -35.23 -2.36
C ARG A 65 4.39 -34.54 -3.10
N SER A 66 4.77 -33.32 -2.71
CA SER A 66 5.85 -32.55 -3.34
C SER A 66 7.26 -32.87 -2.81
N ALA A 67 7.40 -33.81 -1.86
CA ALA A 67 8.68 -34.13 -1.22
C ALA A 67 9.42 -35.36 -1.81
N SER A 68 8.93 -36.00 -2.89
CA SER A 68 9.61 -37.15 -3.50
C SER A 68 9.59 -37.10 -5.03
N GLY A 69 10.66 -36.57 -5.62
CA GLY A 69 10.92 -36.65 -7.06
C GLY A 69 12.15 -35.83 -7.45
N GLY A 70 13.29 -36.49 -7.60
CA GLY A 70 14.60 -35.89 -7.84
C GLY A 70 14.85 -35.39 -9.27
N GLU A 71 15.74 -34.39 -9.31
CA GLU A 71 16.78 -34.06 -10.29
C GLU A 71 16.61 -34.44 -11.78
N THR A 72 16.52 -33.42 -12.65
CA THR A 72 17.57 -33.03 -13.63
C THR A 72 17.01 -32.00 -14.62
N GLY A 73 17.76 -30.92 -14.87
CA GLY A 73 17.39 -29.93 -15.90
C GLY A 73 18.02 -28.57 -15.67
N ARG A 74 19.31 -28.47 -15.94
CA ARG A 74 20.07 -27.21 -15.96
C ARG A 74 19.58 -26.39 -17.17
N ALA A 75 18.76 -25.38 -16.93
CA ALA A 75 18.52 -24.28 -17.86
C ALA A 75 18.55 -22.98 -17.05
N THR A 76 19.58 -22.16 -17.30
CA THR A 76 19.69 -20.80 -16.80
C THR A 76 18.61 -19.95 -17.48
N ALA A 77 17.41 -19.97 -16.91
CA ALA A 77 16.40 -18.96 -17.18
C ALA A 77 16.75 -17.76 -16.30
N SER A 78 17.16 -16.67 -16.95
CA SER A 78 17.29 -15.35 -16.35
C SER A 78 16.05 -15.08 -15.49
N ARG A 79 16.27 -14.86 -14.20
CA ARG A 79 15.25 -14.32 -13.30
C ARG A 79 15.00 -12.89 -13.76
N ASP A 80 14.13 -12.73 -14.75
CA ASP A 80 13.35 -11.50 -14.87
C ASP A 80 12.54 -11.42 -13.59
N THR A 81 13.13 -10.70 -12.64
CA THR A 81 12.46 -10.34 -11.41
C THR A 81 11.33 -9.43 -11.86
N PRO A 82 10.05 -9.78 -11.60
CA PRO A 82 8.96 -8.87 -11.89
C PRO A 82 9.31 -7.52 -11.27
N PRO A 83 9.12 -6.38 -11.95
CA PRO A 83 9.39 -5.08 -11.38
C PRO A 83 8.68 -5.02 -10.03
N ALA A 84 9.45 -4.82 -8.96
CA ALA A 84 8.93 -4.80 -7.60
C ALA A 84 7.77 -3.80 -7.58
N LYS A 85 6.55 -4.29 -7.31
CA LYS A 85 5.40 -3.41 -7.12
C LYS A 85 5.81 -2.38 -6.07
N PRO A 86 5.60 -1.07 -6.31
CA PRO A 86 6.02 -0.04 -5.36
C PRO A 86 5.38 -0.35 -4.00
N LEU A 87 6.23 -0.44 -2.98
CA LEU A 87 5.78 -0.70 -1.63
C LEU A 87 4.93 0.50 -1.17
N VAL A 88 3.67 0.25 -0.83
CA VAL A 88 2.78 1.28 -0.28
C VAL A 88 3.26 1.73 1.12
N GLN A 89 3.98 0.86 1.84
CA GLN A 89 4.60 1.14 3.13
C GLN A 89 6.10 0.81 3.04
N ILE A 90 6.95 1.80 3.25
CA ILE A 90 8.40 1.72 3.20
C ILE A 90 8.91 1.57 4.64
N PRO A 91 9.49 0.44 5.05
CA PRO A 91 10.01 0.29 6.40
C PRO A 91 11.11 1.32 6.71
N LEU A 92 11.06 1.93 7.90
CA LEU A 92 12.10 2.89 8.30
C LEU A 92 13.42 2.18 8.63
N ARG A 93 14.55 2.82 8.31
CA ARG A 93 15.90 2.32 8.63
C ARG A 93 16.14 2.26 10.14
N VAL A 94 15.64 3.28 10.85
CA VAL A 94 15.68 3.37 12.31
C VAL A 94 14.26 3.32 12.84
N ARG A 95 14.05 2.49 13.87
CA ARG A 95 12.79 2.44 14.61
C ARG A 95 12.91 3.32 15.84
N ALA A 96 12.08 4.35 15.94
CA ALA A 96 12.02 5.17 17.14
C ALA A 96 11.44 4.31 18.27
N ARG A 97 12.08 4.35 19.44
CA ARG A 97 11.56 3.74 20.67
C ARG A 97 11.18 4.87 21.63
N GLY A 98 9.94 4.87 22.10
CA GLY A 98 9.45 5.82 23.10
C GLY A 98 8.86 7.11 22.53
N ASP A 99 9.56 7.79 21.62
CA ASP A 99 9.03 9.03 21.02
C ASP A 99 8.10 8.74 19.83
N VAL A 100 6.92 9.37 19.85
CA VAL A 100 5.95 9.35 18.76
C VAL A 100 6.26 10.52 17.84
N GLY A 101 6.78 10.23 16.64
CA GLY A 101 7.11 11.27 15.65
C GLY A 101 6.43 11.03 14.30
N LEU A 102 5.51 11.91 13.92
CA LEU A 102 5.01 11.98 12.54
C LEU A 102 5.74 13.09 11.79
N HIS A 103 6.38 12.75 10.68
CA HIS A 103 7.13 13.70 9.87
C HIS A 103 6.60 13.72 8.44
N VAL A 104 6.73 14.88 7.78
CA VAL A 104 6.46 15.03 6.35
C VAL A 104 7.79 15.38 5.68
N GLY A 105 8.25 14.52 4.79
CA GLY A 105 9.49 14.73 4.04
C GLY A 105 9.22 14.96 2.57
N PHE A 106 9.95 15.90 1.97
CA PHE A 106 9.93 16.10 0.52
C PHE A 106 11.22 15.54 -0.08
N GLN A 107 11.08 14.60 -1.01
CA GLN A 107 12.18 14.00 -1.74
C GLN A 107 12.21 14.55 -3.18
N PRO A 108 13.35 15.07 -3.67
CA PRO A 108 13.49 15.41 -5.07
C PRO A 108 13.55 14.13 -5.90
N LYS A 109 12.83 14.06 -7.02
CA LYS A 109 12.91 12.91 -7.92
C LYS A 109 14.29 12.76 -8.53
N GLU A 110 14.95 13.89 -8.79
CA GLU A 110 16.31 13.96 -9.30
C GLU A 110 17.27 14.44 -8.21
N GLU A 111 18.02 13.52 -7.60
CA GLU A 111 18.88 13.83 -6.44
C GLU A 111 20.13 14.64 -6.83
N LEU A 112 20.61 14.50 -8.07
CA LEU A 112 21.78 15.23 -8.57
C LEU A 112 21.45 16.70 -8.90
N ASP A 113 20.20 16.99 -9.25
CA ASP A 113 19.71 18.35 -9.50
C ASP A 113 18.31 18.52 -8.89
N PRO A 114 18.22 18.74 -7.57
CA PRO A 114 16.95 18.78 -6.86
C PRO A 114 16.06 19.96 -7.25
N VAL A 115 16.61 20.97 -7.92
CA VAL A 115 15.87 22.17 -8.36
C VAL A 115 14.90 21.86 -9.49
N VAL A 116 15.18 20.82 -10.29
CA VAL A 116 14.37 20.43 -11.46
C VAL A 116 12.99 19.91 -11.03
N GLY A 117 12.90 19.29 -9.85
CA GLY A 117 11.69 18.58 -9.41
C GLY A 117 11.32 17.44 -10.37
N PRO A 118 10.11 16.86 -10.25
CA PRO A 118 9.10 17.09 -9.20
C PRO A 118 9.54 16.50 -7.85
N PHE A 119 8.74 16.75 -6.81
CA PHE A 119 9.02 16.33 -5.44
C PHE A 119 8.02 15.29 -4.97
N ARG A 120 8.50 14.18 -4.42
CA ARG A 120 7.67 13.16 -3.77
C ARG A 120 7.49 13.52 -2.30
N VAL A 121 6.25 13.52 -1.85
CA VAL A 121 5.88 13.78 -0.46
C VAL A 121 5.75 12.45 0.26
N HIS A 122 6.48 12.31 1.36
CA HIS A 122 6.46 11.13 2.22
C HIS A 122 5.91 11.49 3.59
N VAL A 123 4.99 10.67 4.09
CA VAL A 123 4.55 10.69 5.48
C VAL A 123 5.32 9.61 6.22
N ILE A 124 6.10 10.00 7.23
CA ILE A 124 7.02 9.13 7.97
C ILE A 124 6.47 8.96 9.37
N ASN A 125 6.02 7.75 9.69
CA ASN A 125 5.55 7.38 11.02
C ASN A 125 6.68 6.74 11.83
N ALA A 126 7.45 7.57 12.53
CA ALA A 126 8.44 7.15 13.50
C ALA A 126 7.77 6.92 14.86
N SER A 127 6.83 6.00 14.92
CA SER A 127 6.21 5.55 16.17
C SER A 127 5.95 4.04 16.15
N GLU A 128 5.71 3.46 17.32
CA GLU A 128 5.34 2.05 17.47
C GLU A 128 3.86 1.78 17.17
N TYR A 129 3.07 2.83 16.92
CA TYR A 129 1.64 2.74 16.62
C TYR A 129 1.39 2.86 15.12
N SER A 130 0.36 2.19 14.61
CA SER A 130 -0.17 2.54 13.29
C SER A 130 -0.99 3.81 13.40
N CYS A 131 -1.09 4.59 12.33
CA CYS A 131 -1.91 5.79 12.35
C CYS A 131 -2.75 5.93 11.08
N PHE A 132 -3.87 6.63 11.22
CA PHE A 132 -4.62 7.19 10.10
C PHE A 132 -4.27 8.66 10.02
N VAL A 133 -3.83 9.11 8.85
CA VAL A 133 -3.35 10.49 8.62
C VAL A 133 -4.16 11.10 7.49
N THR A 134 -4.57 12.35 7.67
CA THR A 134 -5.03 13.22 6.58
C THR A 134 -3.99 14.31 6.33
N LEU A 135 -3.74 14.63 5.06
CA LEU A 135 -3.03 15.84 4.66
C LEU A 135 -3.88 16.65 3.71
N ALA A 136 -4.00 17.93 4.03
CA ALA A 136 -4.65 18.92 3.21
C ALA A 136 -3.71 20.10 2.98
N ARG A 137 -3.88 20.78 1.84
CA ARG A 137 -3.34 22.12 1.64
C ARG A 137 -4.40 23.15 2.02
N MET A 138 -3.95 24.29 2.55
CA MET A 138 -4.82 25.37 2.99
C MET A 138 -4.75 26.54 2.03
N GLU A 139 -5.91 26.94 1.49
CA GLU A 139 -6.07 28.17 0.72
C GLU A 139 -7.00 29.12 1.49
N GLY A 140 -6.42 30.10 2.18
CA GLY A 140 -7.13 30.88 3.20
C GLY A 140 -7.60 29.97 4.34
N ASP A 141 -8.93 29.86 4.49
CA ASP A 141 -9.60 29.01 5.48
C ASP A 141 -10.17 27.71 4.88
N LYS A 142 -9.94 27.46 3.58
CA LYS A 142 -10.44 26.25 2.91
C LYS A 142 -9.34 25.19 2.85
N ALA A 143 -9.68 24.00 3.33
CA ALA A 143 -8.81 22.83 3.23
C ALA A 143 -9.13 22.02 1.96
N SER A 144 -8.09 21.67 1.21
CA SER A 144 -8.16 20.71 0.09
C SER A 144 -7.34 19.47 0.45
N THR A 145 -8.02 18.41 0.88
CA THR A 145 -7.39 17.14 1.25
C THR A 145 -6.86 16.42 0.02
N PHE A 146 -5.56 16.14 0.00
CA PHE A 146 -4.91 15.39 -1.09
C PHE A 146 -4.45 14.00 -0.66
N PHE A 147 -4.45 13.71 0.65
CA PHE A 147 -4.19 12.38 1.17
C PHE A 147 -5.05 12.09 2.40
N ALA A 148 -5.61 10.88 2.45
CA ALA A 148 -6.21 10.30 3.65
C ALA A 148 -5.94 8.80 3.65
N GLY A 149 -5.26 8.29 4.67
CA GLY A 149 -4.95 6.88 4.69
C GLY A 149 -4.11 6.40 5.87
N LYS A 150 -3.95 5.09 5.92
CA LYS A 150 -3.13 4.39 6.92
C LYS A 150 -1.64 4.54 6.62
N VAL A 151 -0.86 4.78 7.68
CA VAL A 151 0.60 4.59 7.72
C VAL A 151 0.91 3.61 8.84
N GLU A 152 1.70 2.58 8.52
CA GLU A 152 2.05 1.53 9.49
C GLU A 152 3.07 2.04 10.52
N ALA A 153 3.13 1.35 11.66
CA ALA A 153 4.15 1.61 12.68
C ALA A 153 5.54 1.45 12.09
N ASN A 154 6.44 2.40 12.37
CA ASN A 154 7.81 2.42 11.84
C ASN A 154 7.87 2.24 10.31
N ALA A 155 6.96 2.90 9.60
CA ALA A 155 6.94 2.93 8.14
C ALA A 155 6.77 4.37 7.62
N ALA A 156 7.22 4.58 6.39
CA ALA A 156 6.88 5.75 5.59
C ALA A 156 5.94 5.37 4.45
N ARG A 157 5.20 6.33 3.95
CA ARG A 157 4.35 6.17 2.78
C ARG A 157 4.50 7.38 1.87
N GLU A 158 4.77 7.12 0.59
CA GLU A 158 4.67 8.13 -0.45
C GLU A 158 3.18 8.47 -0.66
N VAL A 159 2.83 9.75 -0.59
CA VAL A 159 1.43 10.18 -0.62
C VAL A 159 1.07 11.00 -1.86
N LYS A 160 2.04 11.69 -2.45
CA LYS A 160 1.83 12.59 -3.59
C LYS A 160 3.14 12.92 -4.29
N GLU A 161 3.08 13.12 -5.60
CA GLU A 161 4.12 13.82 -6.37
C GLU A 161 3.63 15.25 -6.64
N VAL A 162 4.46 16.26 -6.34
CA VAL A 162 4.17 17.69 -6.44
C VAL A 162 5.13 18.32 -7.45
N GLY A 163 4.59 18.95 -8.49
CA GLY A 163 5.40 19.68 -9.46
C GLY A 163 5.97 20.98 -8.89
N VAL A 164 7.04 21.49 -9.52
CA VAL A 164 7.67 22.78 -9.14
C VAL A 164 6.66 23.93 -9.14
N GLN A 165 5.75 23.95 -10.13
CA GLN A 165 4.74 24.99 -10.26
C GLN A 165 3.64 24.92 -9.19
N GLU A 166 3.41 23.73 -8.62
CA GLU A 166 2.40 23.51 -7.59
C GLU A 166 2.91 23.84 -6.19
N LEU A 167 4.23 23.95 -5.97
CA LEU A 167 4.83 24.12 -4.62
C LEU A 167 4.22 25.29 -3.83
N GLU A 168 3.86 26.38 -4.51
CA GLU A 168 3.23 27.54 -3.89
C GLU A 168 1.89 27.20 -3.21
N GLU A 169 1.15 26.24 -3.76
CA GLU A 169 -0.11 25.77 -3.22
C GLU A 169 0.06 24.94 -1.93
N TYR A 170 1.27 24.40 -1.69
CA TYR A 170 1.59 23.55 -0.54
C TYR A 170 2.29 24.33 0.59
N ARG A 171 2.31 25.67 0.54
CA ARG A 171 2.92 26.52 1.58
C ARG A 171 2.32 26.31 2.97
N ARG A 172 1.04 25.98 3.04
CA ARG A 172 0.34 25.74 4.30
C ARG A 172 -0.31 24.36 4.20
N LEU A 173 0.20 23.42 4.97
CA LEU A 173 -0.35 22.08 5.09
C LEU A 173 -1.09 21.95 6.41
N PHE A 174 -2.21 21.24 6.39
CA PHE A 174 -2.95 20.87 7.58
C PHE A 174 -2.96 19.35 7.69
N ILE A 175 -2.45 18.85 8.80
CA ILE A 175 -2.22 17.43 9.05
C ILE A 175 -3.08 17.04 10.24
N GLN A 176 -3.84 15.95 10.12
CA GLN A 176 -4.55 15.36 11.26
C GLN A 176 -4.17 13.90 11.39
N VAL A 177 -3.95 13.45 12.61
CA VAL A 177 -3.47 12.11 12.90
C VAL A 177 -4.27 11.45 14.02
N LEU A 178 -4.58 10.16 13.83
CA LEU A 178 -5.20 9.29 14.81
C LEU A 178 -4.38 8.00 14.94
N TYR A 179 -3.76 7.79 16.10
CA TYR A 179 -2.97 6.59 16.40
C TYR A 179 -3.85 5.43 16.88
N TYR A 180 -3.44 4.21 16.56
CA TYR A 180 -4.09 2.99 17.03
C TYR A 180 -3.11 1.81 17.07
N SER A 181 -3.47 0.79 17.86
CA SER A 181 -2.72 -0.47 17.96
C SER A 181 -3.68 -1.65 18.00
N ALA A 182 -3.21 -2.81 17.53
CA ALA A 182 -3.91 -4.08 17.70
C ALA A 182 -3.71 -4.70 19.10
N THR A 183 -2.69 -4.24 19.83
CA THR A 183 -2.39 -4.72 21.19
C THR A 183 -2.75 -3.65 22.24
N PRO A 184 -3.07 -4.05 23.48
CA PRO A 184 -3.28 -3.11 24.58
C PRO A 184 -2.08 -2.16 24.74
N CYS A 185 -2.33 -0.86 24.77
CA CYS A 185 -1.33 0.19 24.93
C CYS A 185 -1.98 1.50 25.35
N GLU A 186 -1.17 2.43 25.84
CA GLU A 186 -1.57 3.83 26.00
C GLU A 186 -1.44 4.53 24.65
N LEU A 187 -2.55 5.08 24.14
CA LEU A 187 -2.57 5.76 22.85
C LEU A 187 -2.35 7.27 23.03
N PRO A 188 -1.56 7.90 22.15
CA PRO A 188 -1.52 9.35 22.06
C PRO A 188 -2.90 9.93 21.72
N LEU A 189 -3.15 11.16 22.16
CA LEU A 189 -4.36 11.90 21.77
C LEU A 189 -4.34 12.19 20.26
N PRO A 190 -5.51 12.30 19.61
CA PRO A 190 -5.59 12.80 18.25
C PRO A 190 -4.98 14.20 18.17
N GLU A 191 -4.21 14.44 17.12
CA GLU A 191 -3.49 15.69 16.94
C GLU A 191 -3.81 16.29 15.57
N ALA A 192 -3.89 17.62 15.53
CA ALA A 192 -4.04 18.38 14.30
C ALA A 192 -3.00 19.51 14.31
N VAL A 193 -2.18 19.57 13.26
CA VAL A 193 -1.06 20.51 13.15
C VAL A 193 -1.11 21.22 11.81
N GLU A 194 -0.87 22.53 11.84
CA GLU A 194 -0.58 23.30 10.64
C GLU A 194 0.94 23.36 10.44
N LEU A 195 1.41 22.93 9.26
CA LEU A 195 2.81 22.92 8.87
C LEU A 195 3.04 23.95 7.76
N ALA A 196 3.94 24.90 8.02
CA ALA A 196 4.37 25.88 7.03
C ALA A 196 5.55 25.34 6.20
N VAL A 197 5.34 25.18 4.90
CA VAL A 197 6.35 24.79 3.93
C VAL A 197 6.92 26.06 3.29
N THR A 198 8.24 26.11 3.11
CA THR A 198 8.92 27.24 2.46
C THR A 198 9.41 26.82 1.06
N PRO A 199 8.68 27.16 -0.04
CA PRO A 199 9.03 26.80 -1.41
C PRO A 199 10.46 27.20 -1.80
N ALA A 200 10.93 28.35 -1.30
CA ALA A 200 12.30 28.82 -1.55
C ALA A 200 13.40 27.86 -1.05
N ARG A 201 13.11 26.92 -0.14
CA ARG A 201 14.09 25.90 0.26
C ARG A 201 14.29 24.83 -0.82
N PHE A 202 13.29 24.54 -1.65
CA PHE A 202 13.37 23.49 -2.69
C PHE A 202 14.36 23.83 -3.81
N VAL A 203 14.68 25.12 -3.99
CA VAL A 203 15.66 25.59 -5.00
C VAL A 203 17.02 25.94 -4.41
N ARG A 204 17.16 25.89 -3.07
CA ARG A 204 18.41 26.25 -2.39
C ARG A 204 19.35 25.04 -2.34
N PRO A 205 20.62 25.18 -2.78
CA PRO A 205 21.62 24.15 -2.62
C PRO A 205 21.77 23.73 -1.16
N GLY A 206 21.81 22.42 -0.90
CA GLY A 206 22.00 21.86 0.45
C GLY A 206 20.76 21.88 1.36
N SER A 207 19.58 22.27 0.86
CA SER A 207 18.35 22.21 1.66
C SER A 207 17.88 20.79 1.94
N PHE A 208 18.10 19.87 1.00
CA PHE A 208 17.81 18.45 1.16
C PHE A 208 18.97 17.79 1.89
N GLN A 209 18.66 17.07 2.97
CA GLN A 209 19.63 16.51 3.88
C GLN A 209 19.43 15.00 4.05
N GLU A 210 20.51 14.32 4.41
CA GLU A 210 20.43 12.95 4.88
C GLU A 210 19.59 12.88 6.17
N ASN A 211 18.84 11.80 6.30
CA ASN A 211 17.97 11.56 7.45
C ASN A 211 18.08 10.10 7.91
N PRO A 212 17.73 9.80 9.17
CA PRO A 212 17.82 8.44 9.71
C PRO A 212 16.70 7.51 9.25
N TYR A 213 15.65 8.02 8.57
CA TYR A 213 14.42 7.28 8.31
C TYR A 213 14.46 6.56 6.95
N LEU A 214 14.81 7.27 5.88
CA LEU A 214 14.82 6.80 4.50
C LEU A 214 16.23 6.85 3.90
N PRO A 215 16.54 6.03 2.88
CA PRO A 215 17.83 6.04 2.20
C PRO A 215 18.00 7.19 1.20
N CYS A 216 17.03 8.10 1.09
CA CYS A 216 17.04 9.27 0.21
C CYS A 216 17.16 10.57 1.02
N SER A 217 17.59 11.65 0.36
CA SER A 217 17.65 12.97 0.98
C SER A 217 16.25 13.60 1.05
N LEU A 218 15.93 14.25 2.17
CA LEU A 218 14.65 14.89 2.42
C LEU A 218 14.83 16.34 2.86
N LEU A 219 13.82 17.18 2.57
CA LEU A 219 13.75 18.57 3.03
C LEU A 219 13.21 18.73 4.46
#